data_AF-A0A4W5Q8U2-F1
#
_entry.id   AF-A0A4W5Q8U2-F1
#
_cell.length_a   1.000
_cell.length_b   1.000
_cell.length_c   1.000
_cell.angle_alpha   90.00
_cell.angle_beta   90.00
_cell.angle_gamma   90.00
#
_symmetry.space_group_name_H-M   'P 1'
#
loop_
_entity.id
_entity.type
_entity.pdbx_description
1 polymer ?
#
loop_
_entity_poly.entity_id
_entity_poly.type
_entity_poly.pdbx_seq_one_letter_code
_entity_poly.pdbx_strand_id
1 'polypeptide(L)'
;FVPLLLCCLCLSVCLLSLRVSGFFHKCTVCVCVCVCVCVCVCVCVSSEVLKRLDDSSEEVRGVALRALGLWLASLGKDYNSQLYSQHLEVLFQQLLLHLDDPDSRVQDTVLEVLKTGSGIHPALLKQEVEAVRDKQRTPVYCDQLLQHIHSLRQDTV
;
A
#
# COMPACT_ATOMS: atom_id res chain seq x y z
N PHE A 1 -15.31 -4.95 8.40
CA PHE A 1 -15.30 -5.47 9.79
C PHE A 1 -14.07 -6.33 10.11
N VAL A 2 -13.61 -7.22 9.23
CA VAL A 2 -12.39 -8.04 9.44
C VAL A 2 -11.06 -7.26 9.43
N PRO A 3 -10.85 -6.20 8.62
CA PRO A 3 -9.56 -5.48 8.60
C PRO A 3 -9.30 -4.67 9.89
N LEU A 4 -10.34 -4.07 10.45
CA LEU A 4 -10.28 -3.36 11.73
C LEU A 4 -9.99 -4.30 12.90
N LEU A 5 -10.50 -5.54 12.86
CA LEU A 5 -10.26 -6.51 13.93
C LEU A 5 -8.81 -7.01 13.94
N LEU A 6 -8.20 -7.24 12.76
CA LEU A 6 -6.78 -7.61 12.68
C LEU A 6 -5.86 -6.46 13.13
N CYS A 7 -6.19 -5.22 12.74
CA CYS A 7 -5.46 -4.04 13.17
C CYS A 7 -5.60 -3.81 14.69
N CYS A 8 -6.81 -3.96 15.25
CA CYS A 8 -7.05 -3.89 16.69
C CYS A 8 -6.39 -5.03 17.46
N LEU A 9 -6.31 -6.25 16.90
CA LEU A 9 -5.60 -7.37 17.51
C LEU A 9 -4.09 -7.10 17.56
N CYS A 10 -3.49 -6.61 16.47
CA CYS A 10 -2.08 -6.20 16.46
C CYS A 10 -1.79 -5.04 17.45
N LEU A 11 -2.65 -4.01 17.49
CA LEU A 11 -2.54 -2.91 18.46
C LEU A 11 -2.73 -3.37 19.91
N SER A 12 -3.66 -4.27 20.17
CA SER A 12 -3.96 -4.79 21.51
C SER A 12 -2.83 -5.68 22.05
N VAL A 13 -2.19 -6.48 21.19
CA VAL A 13 -1.02 -7.31 21.57
C VAL A 13 0.21 -6.42 21.85
N CYS A 14 0.39 -5.33 21.11
CA CYS A 14 1.42 -4.33 21.40
C CYS A 14 1.17 -3.59 22.73
N LEU A 15 -0.07 -3.14 22.99
CA LEU A 15 -0.44 -2.43 24.23
C LEU A 15 -0.42 -3.32 25.47
N LEU A 16 -0.78 -4.60 25.35
CA LEU A 16 -0.73 -5.56 26.46
C LEU A 16 0.72 -5.89 26.85
N SER A 17 1.63 -5.91 25.88
CA SER A 17 3.07 -6.11 26.13
C SER A 17 3.75 -4.92 26.82
N LEU A 18 3.20 -3.70 26.69
CA LEU A 18 3.69 -2.48 27.35
C LEU A 18 3.28 -2.38 28.83
N ARG A 19 2.27 -3.14 29.28
CA ARG A 19 1.79 -3.10 30.68
C ARG A 19 2.41 -4.15 31.60
N VAL A 20 3.14 -5.12 31.07
CA VAL A 20 3.72 -6.22 31.85
C VAL A 20 5.24 -6.19 31.75
N SER A 21 5.87 -5.69 32.81
CA SER A 21 7.30 -5.81 33.18
C SER A 21 8.17 -4.59 32.89
N GLY A 22 8.52 -3.87 33.96
CA GLY A 22 9.68 -2.99 33.95
C GLY A 22 10.96 -3.80 33.79
N PHE A 23 11.66 -3.65 32.65
CA PHE A 23 13.07 -3.97 32.50
C PHE A 23 13.59 -3.40 31.17
N PHE A 24 14.45 -2.37 31.24
CA PHE A 24 14.87 -1.49 30.13
C PHE A 24 15.70 -2.15 28.99
N HIS A 25 15.85 -3.48 28.94
CA HIS A 25 16.59 -4.20 27.88
C HIS A 25 15.70 -5.08 26.97
N LYS A 26 14.42 -5.30 27.32
CA LYS A 26 13.50 -6.15 26.54
C LYS A 26 12.64 -5.38 25.52
N CYS A 27 12.52 -4.06 25.65
CA CYS A 27 11.70 -3.24 24.77
C CYS A 27 12.16 -3.29 23.30
N THR A 28 13.46 -3.30 23.03
CA THR A 28 13.99 -3.32 21.65
C THR A 28 13.63 -4.63 20.93
N VAL A 29 13.68 -5.75 21.64
CA VAL A 29 13.38 -7.08 21.08
C VAL A 29 11.86 -7.28 20.90
N CYS A 30 11.06 -6.81 21.85
CA CYS A 30 9.60 -6.87 21.71
C CYS A 30 9.13 -5.97 20.56
N VAL A 31 9.59 -4.72 20.47
CA VAL A 31 9.24 -3.82 19.36
C VAL A 31 9.70 -4.38 18.01
N CYS A 32 10.90 -4.96 17.92
CA CYS A 32 11.34 -5.54 16.65
C CYS A 32 10.53 -6.78 16.26
N VAL A 33 10.15 -7.65 17.21
CA VAL A 33 9.27 -8.83 16.97
C VAL A 33 7.85 -8.39 16.58
N CYS A 34 7.30 -7.38 17.25
CA CYS A 34 6.01 -6.78 16.90
C CYS A 34 6.06 -6.24 15.47
N VAL A 35 7.02 -5.37 15.15
CA VAL A 35 7.14 -4.75 13.82
C VAL A 35 7.36 -5.79 12.74
N CYS A 36 8.23 -6.79 12.95
CA CYS A 36 8.45 -7.81 11.94
C CYS A 36 7.22 -8.70 11.73
N VAL A 37 6.49 -9.15 12.77
CA VAL A 37 5.25 -9.94 12.59
C VAL A 37 4.14 -9.11 11.94
N CYS A 38 3.99 -7.84 12.33
CA CYS A 38 3.04 -6.92 11.69
C CYS A 38 3.33 -6.78 10.20
N VAL A 39 4.60 -6.60 9.83
CA VAL A 39 4.98 -6.41 8.43
C VAL A 39 4.92 -7.72 7.63
N CYS A 40 5.31 -8.86 8.21
CA CYS A 40 5.14 -10.17 7.58
C CYS A 40 3.67 -10.44 7.23
N VAL A 41 2.75 -10.16 8.16
CA VAL A 41 1.31 -10.32 7.91
C VAL A 41 0.82 -9.32 6.85
N CYS A 42 1.27 -8.06 6.90
CA CYS A 42 0.90 -7.05 5.91
C CYS A 42 1.35 -7.44 4.48
N VAL A 43 2.56 -7.96 4.31
CA VAL A 43 3.12 -8.40 3.02
C VAL A 43 2.39 -9.65 2.49
N CYS A 44 2.07 -10.60 3.36
CA CYS A 44 1.29 -11.78 2.98
C CYS A 44 -0.14 -11.43 2.57
N VAL A 45 -0.75 -10.45 3.24
CA VAL A 45 -2.12 -10.00 2.92
C VAL A 45 -2.15 -9.24 1.60
N SER A 46 -1.22 -8.31 1.36
CA SER A 46 -1.17 -7.58 0.08
C SER A 46 -0.90 -8.50 -1.10
N SER A 47 0.01 -9.48 -0.95
CA SER A 47 0.33 -10.43 -2.02
C SER A 47 -0.82 -11.36 -2.41
N GLU A 48 -1.61 -11.86 -1.45
CA GLU A 48 -2.76 -12.71 -1.78
C GLU A 48 -3.89 -11.92 -2.44
N VAL A 49 -4.12 -10.67 -2.00
CA VAL A 49 -5.13 -9.80 -2.62
C VAL A 49 -4.72 -9.37 -4.03
N LEU A 50 -3.41 -9.17 -4.28
CA LEU A 50 -2.91 -8.85 -5.63
C LEU A 50 -3.26 -9.93 -6.67
N LYS A 51 -3.21 -11.21 -6.30
CA LYS A 51 -3.60 -12.31 -7.21
C LYS A 51 -5.07 -12.23 -7.65
N ARG A 52 -5.92 -11.52 -6.90
CA ARG A 52 -7.34 -11.34 -7.26
C ARG A 52 -7.52 -10.27 -8.33
N LEU A 53 -6.50 -9.50 -8.67
CA LEU A 53 -6.54 -8.55 -9.78
C LEU A 53 -6.46 -9.24 -11.16
N ASP A 54 -6.04 -10.50 -11.22
CA ASP A 54 -6.06 -11.30 -12.46
C ASP A 54 -7.39 -12.05 -12.67
N ASP A 55 -8.41 -11.77 -11.84
CA ASP A 55 -9.72 -12.43 -11.98
C ASP A 55 -10.50 -11.90 -13.19
N SER A 56 -11.21 -12.80 -13.88
CA SER A 56 -12.07 -12.44 -15.00
C SER A 56 -13.21 -11.47 -14.64
N SER A 57 -13.74 -11.54 -13.40
CA SER A 57 -14.82 -10.67 -12.93
C SER A 57 -14.28 -9.31 -12.49
N GLU A 58 -14.79 -8.25 -13.11
CA GLU A 58 -14.49 -6.87 -12.73
C GLU A 58 -14.91 -6.54 -11.30
N GLU A 59 -15.96 -7.19 -10.78
CA GLU A 59 -16.40 -7.00 -9.39
C GLU A 59 -15.37 -7.53 -8.41
N VAL A 60 -14.79 -8.70 -8.69
CA VAL A 60 -13.71 -9.28 -7.89
C VAL A 60 -12.50 -8.36 -7.92
N ARG A 61 -12.04 -7.95 -9.11
CA ARG A 61 -10.92 -7.02 -9.26
C ARG A 61 -11.18 -5.73 -8.48
N GLY A 62 -12.38 -5.17 -8.59
CA GLY A 62 -12.78 -3.96 -7.87
C GLY A 62 -12.82 -4.13 -6.34
N VAL A 63 -13.30 -5.26 -5.82
CA VAL A 63 -13.26 -5.55 -4.37
C VAL A 63 -11.82 -5.68 -3.87
N ALA A 64 -10.97 -6.36 -4.64
CA ALA A 64 -9.55 -6.51 -4.33
C ALA A 64 -8.83 -5.16 -4.29
N LEU A 65 -9.04 -4.30 -5.30
CA LEU A 65 -8.48 -2.95 -5.32
C LEU A 65 -8.95 -2.10 -4.14
N ARG A 66 -10.24 -2.14 -3.78
CA ARG A 66 -10.74 -1.43 -2.59
C ARG A 66 -10.08 -1.95 -1.31
N ALA A 67 -9.87 -3.26 -1.19
CA ALA A 67 -9.16 -3.83 -0.06
C ALA A 67 -7.70 -3.37 0.00
N LEU A 68 -7.00 -3.33 -1.14
CA LEU A 68 -5.63 -2.80 -1.24
C LEU A 68 -5.56 -1.31 -0.90
N GLY A 69 -6.53 -0.50 -1.36
CA GLY A 69 -6.62 0.92 -1.01
C GLY A 69 -6.80 1.13 0.49
N LEU A 70 -7.71 0.38 1.13
CA LEU A 70 -7.89 0.42 2.58
C LEU A 70 -6.64 -0.03 3.35
N TRP A 71 -5.94 -1.03 2.84
CA TRP A 71 -4.67 -1.49 3.42
C TRP A 71 -3.58 -0.40 3.29
N LEU A 72 -3.39 0.19 2.11
CA LEU A 72 -2.46 1.30 1.90
C LEU A 72 -2.79 2.49 2.81
N ALA A 73 -4.05 2.89 2.90
CA ALA A 73 -4.51 3.98 3.77
C ALA A 73 -4.27 3.68 5.26
N SER A 74 -4.21 2.41 5.65
CA SER A 74 -3.89 1.99 7.02
C SER A 74 -2.40 2.02 7.34
N LEU A 75 -1.53 2.14 6.34
CA LEU A 75 -0.10 2.34 6.55
C LEU A 75 0.11 3.75 7.12
N GLY A 76 0.21 3.83 8.44
CA GLY A 76 0.40 5.08 9.17
C GLY A 76 1.76 5.73 8.90
N LYS A 77 1.96 6.93 9.47
CA LYS A 77 3.21 7.71 9.33
C LYS A 77 4.45 6.97 9.82
N ASP A 78 4.29 6.00 10.72
CA ASP A 78 5.37 5.19 11.27
C ASP A 78 5.77 4.01 10.34
N TYR A 79 5.08 3.84 9.21
CA TYR A 79 5.46 2.86 8.21
C TYR A 79 6.81 3.25 7.59
N ASN A 80 7.82 2.39 7.77
CA ASN A 80 9.15 2.63 7.23
C ASN A 80 9.19 2.29 5.74
N SER A 81 8.74 3.23 4.90
CA SER A 81 8.68 3.08 3.44
C SER A 81 10.04 2.78 2.81
N GLN A 82 11.12 3.27 3.42
CA GLN A 82 12.48 3.05 2.93
C GLN A 82 12.95 1.62 3.14
N LEU A 83 12.63 1.02 4.29
CA LEU A 83 12.99 -0.36 4.62
C LEU A 83 12.22 -1.37 3.74
N TYR A 84 10.98 -1.04 3.37
CA TYR A 84 10.10 -1.91 2.59
C TYR A 84 9.91 -1.44 1.14
N SER A 85 10.85 -0.64 0.63
CA SER A 85 10.79 -0.04 -0.71
C SER A 85 10.66 -1.09 -1.81
N GLN A 86 11.37 -2.21 -1.73
CA GLN A 86 11.28 -3.31 -2.71
C GLN A 86 9.87 -3.93 -2.76
N HIS A 87 9.19 -4.06 -1.62
CA HIS A 87 7.83 -4.58 -1.59
C HIS A 87 6.83 -3.56 -2.17
N LEU A 88 7.02 -2.28 -1.85
CA LEU A 88 6.22 -1.20 -2.44
C LEU A 88 6.44 -1.11 -3.96
N GLU A 89 7.67 -1.30 -4.43
CA GLU A 89 8.02 -1.29 -5.85
C GLU A 89 7.22 -2.35 -6.61
N VAL A 90 7.27 -3.61 -6.15
CA VAL A 90 6.50 -4.71 -6.74
C VAL A 90 5.00 -4.40 -6.71
N LEU A 91 4.48 -3.91 -5.59
CA LEU A 91 3.08 -3.54 -5.47
C LEU A 91 2.68 -2.46 -6.48
N PHE A 92 3.46 -1.38 -6.59
CA PHE A 92 3.19 -0.29 -7.51
C PHE A 92 3.29 -0.74 -8.96
N GLN A 93 4.30 -1.52 -9.32
CA GLN A 93 4.44 -2.10 -10.66
C GLN A 93 3.20 -2.93 -11.02
N GLN A 94 2.72 -3.78 -10.12
CA GLN A 94 1.50 -4.57 -10.36
C GLN A 94 0.27 -3.68 -10.53
N LEU A 95 0.04 -2.71 -9.63
CA LEU A 95 -1.09 -1.79 -9.76
C LEU A 95 -1.04 -0.97 -11.05
N LEU A 96 0.14 -0.52 -11.48
CA LEU A 96 0.31 0.23 -12.71
C LEU A 96 -0.04 -0.57 -13.96
N LEU A 97 0.14 -1.90 -13.97
CA LEU A 97 -0.33 -2.74 -15.07
C LEU A 97 -1.86 -2.68 -15.24
N HIS A 98 -2.59 -2.51 -14.14
CA HIS A 98 -4.06 -2.45 -14.15
C HIS A 98 -4.61 -1.05 -14.48
N LEU A 99 -3.77 -0.05 -14.74
CA LEU A 99 -4.23 1.20 -15.36
C LEU A 99 -4.72 1.00 -16.80
N ASP A 100 -4.31 -0.10 -17.44
CA ASP A 100 -4.78 -0.54 -18.75
C ASP A 100 -5.90 -1.62 -18.68
N ASP A 101 -6.57 -1.80 -17.54
CA ASP A 101 -7.69 -2.75 -17.40
C ASP A 101 -8.77 -2.49 -18.47
N PRO A 102 -9.42 -3.52 -19.04
CA PRO A 102 -10.49 -3.32 -20.01
C PRO A 102 -11.71 -2.55 -19.45
N ASP A 103 -11.95 -2.57 -18.14
CA ASP A 103 -13.06 -1.85 -17.50
C ASP A 103 -12.59 -0.51 -16.92
N SER A 104 -13.19 0.59 -17.38
CA SER A 104 -12.80 1.94 -16.94
C SER A 104 -13.03 2.20 -15.45
N ARG A 105 -14.02 1.55 -14.82
CA ARG A 105 -14.27 1.69 -13.37
C ARG A 105 -13.14 1.04 -12.57
N VAL A 106 -12.56 -0.03 -13.10
CA VAL A 106 -11.36 -0.66 -12.52
C VAL A 106 -10.18 0.30 -12.66
N GLN A 107 -9.95 0.87 -13.84
CA GLN A 107 -8.90 1.88 -14.06
C GLN A 107 -9.01 3.07 -13.09
N ASP A 108 -10.22 3.63 -12.93
CA ASP A 108 -10.49 4.72 -11.98
C ASP A 108 -10.16 4.30 -10.54
N THR A 109 -10.54 3.08 -10.15
CA THR A 109 -10.25 2.56 -8.81
C THR A 109 -8.74 2.36 -8.60
N VAL A 110 -8.02 1.84 -9.60
CA VAL A 110 -6.55 1.69 -9.55
C VAL A 110 -5.89 3.06 -9.36
N LEU A 111 -6.32 4.09 -10.10
CA LEU A 111 -5.79 5.44 -9.95
C LEU A 111 -5.95 5.96 -8.52
N GLU A 112 -7.13 5.81 -7.91
CA GLU A 112 -7.37 6.26 -6.53
C GLU A 112 -6.52 5.48 -5.49
N VAL A 113 -6.33 4.18 -5.72
CA VAL A 113 -5.42 3.35 -4.88
C VAL A 113 -3.97 3.84 -5.01
N LEU A 114 -3.51 4.14 -6.22
CA LEU A 114 -2.16 4.67 -6.46
C LEU A 114 -1.97 6.08 -5.89
N LYS A 115 -3.00 6.95 -5.95
CA LYS A 115 -2.97 8.25 -5.25
C LYS A 115 -2.82 8.07 -3.75
N THR A 116 -3.52 7.10 -3.16
CA THR A 116 -3.31 6.73 -1.75
C THR A 116 -1.86 6.28 -1.48
N GLY A 117 -1.32 5.42 -2.35
CA GLY A 117 0.07 4.95 -2.28
C GLY A 117 1.12 6.07 -2.42
N SER A 118 0.80 7.13 -3.16
CA SER A 118 1.67 8.30 -3.32
C SER A 118 1.95 9.04 -2.01
N GLY A 119 1.03 8.97 -1.05
CA GLY A 119 1.24 9.52 0.29
C GLY A 119 2.25 8.73 1.14
N ILE A 120 2.56 7.49 0.74
CA ILE A 120 3.46 6.59 1.48
C ILE A 120 4.89 6.71 0.96
N HIS A 121 5.07 6.63 -0.35
CA HIS A 121 6.40 6.73 -0.95
C HIS A 121 6.37 7.42 -2.34
N PRO A 122 6.22 8.76 -2.37
CA PRO A 122 5.95 9.50 -3.60
C PRO A 122 7.10 9.41 -4.61
N ALA A 123 8.35 9.41 -4.15
CA ALA A 123 9.52 9.36 -5.01
C ALA A 123 9.61 8.03 -5.78
N LEU A 124 9.41 6.90 -5.09
CA LEU A 124 9.39 5.58 -5.72
C LEU A 124 8.22 5.47 -6.70
N LEU A 125 7.00 5.82 -6.27
CA LEU A 125 5.85 5.70 -7.16
C LEU A 125 6.02 6.57 -8.41
N LYS A 126 6.56 7.78 -8.28
CA LYS A 126 6.87 8.64 -9.42
C LYS A 126 7.80 7.93 -10.42
N GLN A 127 8.90 7.36 -9.92
CA GLN A 127 9.87 6.64 -10.75
C GLN A 127 9.20 5.49 -11.52
N GLU A 128 8.38 4.69 -10.84
CA GLU A 128 7.70 3.55 -11.47
C GLU A 128 6.68 4.00 -12.52
N VAL A 129 5.93 5.08 -12.25
CA VAL A 129 4.99 5.66 -13.21
C VAL A 129 5.71 6.16 -14.46
N GLU A 130 6.81 6.90 -14.29
CA GLU A 130 7.63 7.40 -15.42
C GLU A 130 8.20 6.24 -16.26
N ALA A 131 8.60 5.14 -15.62
CA ALA A 131 9.18 3.97 -16.30
C ALA A 131 8.18 3.15 -17.14
N VAL A 132 6.88 3.26 -16.86
CA VAL A 132 5.83 2.51 -17.58
C VAL A 132 4.92 3.39 -18.43
N ARG A 133 4.93 4.71 -18.24
CA ARG A 133 4.05 5.68 -18.91
C ARG A 133 3.90 5.43 -20.42
N ASP A 134 5.03 5.34 -21.13
CA ASP A 134 5.03 5.22 -22.59
C ASP A 134 4.74 3.79 -23.08
N LYS A 135 4.61 2.83 -22.16
CA LYS A 135 4.24 1.43 -22.43
C LYS A 135 2.74 1.17 -22.26
N GLN A 136 2.03 2.07 -21.59
CA GLN A 136 0.58 1.96 -21.39
C GLN A 136 -0.17 2.21 -22.69
N ARG A 137 -1.38 1.67 -22.82
CA ARG A 137 -2.27 1.91 -23.97
C ARG A 137 -2.59 3.39 -24.13
N THR A 138 -2.69 4.11 -23.02
CA THR A 138 -2.89 5.55 -22.97
C THR A 138 -2.11 6.18 -21.81
N PRO A 139 -1.44 7.33 -21.99
CA PRO A 139 -0.69 7.97 -20.92
C PRO A 139 -1.59 8.70 -19.90
N VAL A 140 -2.90 8.83 -20.16
CA VAL A 140 -3.81 9.72 -19.42
C VAL A 140 -3.82 9.47 -17.92
N TYR A 141 -3.94 8.22 -17.47
CA TYR A 141 -3.96 7.93 -16.03
C TYR A 141 -2.58 8.12 -15.36
N CYS A 142 -1.50 7.78 -16.07
CA CYS A 142 -0.14 8.07 -15.60
C CYS A 142 0.08 9.57 -15.45
N ASP A 143 -0.35 10.38 -16.42
CA ASP A 143 -0.22 11.84 -16.39
C ASP A 143 -1.03 12.44 -15.21
N GLN A 144 -2.26 11.97 -15.00
CA GLN A 144 -3.06 12.37 -13.84
C GLN A 144 -2.38 12.01 -12.51
N LEU A 145 -1.78 10.83 -12.41
CA LEU A 145 -1.07 10.39 -11.21
C LEU A 145 0.21 11.20 -10.97
N LEU A 146 0.99 11.49 -12.01
CA LEU A 146 2.18 12.35 -11.93
C LEU A 146 1.81 13.77 -11.49
N GLN A 147 0.71 14.31 -12.02
CA GLN A 147 0.20 15.61 -11.60
C GLN A 147 -0.17 15.62 -10.11
N HIS A 148 -0.84 14.57 -9.63
CA HIS A 148 -1.17 14.43 -8.21
C HIS A 148 0.07 14.33 -7.31
N ILE A 149 1.06 13.52 -7.71
CA ILE A 149 2.33 13.40 -6.96
C ILE A 149 3.05 14.75 -6.90
N HIS A 150 3.02 15.52 -7.99
CA HIS A 150 3.62 16.85 -8.03
C HIS A 150 2.95 17.82 -7.05
N SER A 151 1.62 17.83 -6.95
CA SER A 151 0.89 18.71 -6.03
C SER A 151 1.19 18.38 -4.56
N LEU A 152 1.30 17.09 -4.20
CA LEU A 152 1.63 16.70 -2.82
C LEU A 152 2.97 17.25 -2.33
N ARG A 153 3.95 17.38 -3.24
CA ARG A 153 5.26 17.95 -2.91
C ARG A 153 5.19 19.45 -2.63
N GLN A 154 4.31 20.17 -3.32
CA GLN A 154 4.15 21.61 -3.16
C GLN A 154 3.53 21.96 -1.80
N ASP A 155 2.70 21.08 -1.24
CA ASP A 155 2.07 21.27 0.08
C ASP A 155 3.03 21.01 1.26
N THR A 156 4.22 20.44 1.01
CA THR A 156 5.19 20.06 2.05
C THR A 156 6.38 21.04 2.15
N VAL A 157 6.36 22.15 1.39
CA VAL A 157 7.42 23.18 1.37
C VAL A 157 7.00 24.41 2.17
#